data_AF-A0A7W0JQ73-F1
#
_entry.id   AF-A0A7W0JQ73-F1
#
_cell.length_a   1.000
_cell.length_b   1.000
_cell.length_c   1.000
_cell.angle_alpha   90.00
_cell.angle_beta   90.00
_cell.angle_gamma   90.00
#
_symmetry.space_group_name_H-M   'P 1'
#
loop_
_entity.id
_entity.type
_entity.pdbx_description
1 polymer ?
#
loop_
_entity_poly.entity_id
_entity_poly.type
_entity_poly.pdbx_seq_one_letter_code
_entity_poly.pdbx_strand_id
1 'polypeptide(L)'
;VKAADLPYRPDARLMTKVKHERTADCVVAGFRWHKSGPVVGSLLLGLYDGSHLQHVGVAASFTMARRAELLDELAPYRDDALDGHPWQAWASPQTDDPDRMPGATSRWNAGKNLSWQPLRPELVVEVRYDQLEGNRFRHTAHFKNWRPDRTAASCTYDQLDTPVRFDIDDVFHGSVR
;
A
#
# COMPACT_ATOMS: atom_id res chain seq x y z
N VAL A 1 25.90 0.95 2.81
CA VAL A 1 27.18 0.65 3.49
C VAL A 1 28.14 0.03 2.49
N LYS A 2 29.35 0.58 2.41
CA LYS A 2 30.46 0.09 1.57
C LYS A 2 31.72 0.03 2.44
N ALA A 3 32.63 -0.89 2.15
CA ALA A 3 33.97 -0.82 2.72
C ALA A 3 34.68 0.44 2.20
N ALA A 4 35.50 1.08 3.04
CA ALA A 4 36.13 2.36 2.72
C ALA A 4 37.08 2.27 1.51
N ASP A 5 37.73 1.12 1.36
CA ASP A 5 38.71 0.78 0.33
C ASP A 5 38.10 0.13 -0.93
N LEU A 6 36.78 -0.06 -0.99
CA LEU A 6 36.12 -0.72 -2.11
C LEU A 6 36.14 0.17 -3.38
N PRO A 7 36.90 -0.20 -4.44
CA PRO A 7 36.86 0.53 -5.69
C PRO A 7 35.55 0.30 -6.44
N TYR A 8 35.24 1.20 -7.38
CA TYR A 8 34.10 1.00 -8.27
C TYR A 8 34.30 -0.26 -9.12
N ARG A 9 33.27 -1.11 -9.17
CA ARG A 9 33.23 -2.31 -10.02
C ARG A 9 31.89 -2.32 -10.77
N PRO A 10 31.89 -2.09 -12.09
CA PRO A 10 30.66 -2.15 -12.87
C PRO A 10 30.07 -3.56 -12.81
N ASP A 11 28.74 -3.64 -12.76
CA ASP A 11 27.97 -4.89 -12.73
C ASP A 11 28.26 -5.84 -11.55
N ALA A 12 28.82 -5.32 -10.46
CA ALA A 12 29.13 -6.11 -9.26
C ALA A 12 28.25 -5.71 -8.06
N ARG A 13 27.72 -6.70 -7.33
CA ARG A 13 26.89 -6.50 -6.13
C ARG A 13 27.74 -6.50 -4.85
N LEU A 14 28.50 -5.42 -4.64
CA LEU A 14 29.51 -5.32 -3.56
C LEU A 14 29.10 -4.45 -2.37
N MET A 15 27.99 -3.74 -2.45
CA MET A 15 27.53 -2.81 -1.41
C MET A 15 26.25 -3.31 -0.74
N THR A 16 26.11 -3.01 0.54
CA THR A 16 24.91 -3.34 1.34
C THR A 16 23.97 -2.16 1.39
N LYS A 17 22.70 -2.38 1.04
CA LYS A 17 21.65 -1.37 1.22
C LYS A 17 21.09 -1.52 2.63
N VAL A 18 21.22 -0.47 3.45
CA VAL A 18 20.57 -0.38 4.75
C VAL A 18 19.39 0.56 4.60
N LYS A 19 18.22 0.13 5.05
CA LYS A 19 16.96 0.87 4.97
C LYS A 19 16.22 0.71 6.29
N HIS A 20 15.52 1.76 6.72
CA HIS A 20 14.56 1.62 7.80
C HIS A 20 13.38 0.77 7.33
N GLU A 21 12.90 -0.09 8.22
CA GLU A 21 11.64 -0.79 8.04
C GLU A 21 10.56 0.01 8.74
N ARG A 22 9.45 0.24 8.04
CA ARG A 22 8.27 0.93 8.55
C ARG A 22 7.06 0.04 8.29
N THR A 23 6.15 0.00 9.25
CA THR A 23 4.90 -0.73 9.11
C THR A 23 3.71 0.18 9.39
N ALA A 24 2.57 -0.18 8.81
CA ALA A 24 1.29 0.45 9.04
C ALA A 24 0.19 -0.61 9.00
N ASP A 25 -0.78 -0.48 9.90
CA ASP A 25 -2.04 -1.19 9.89
C ASP A 25 -2.98 -0.47 8.92
N CYS A 26 -3.44 -1.19 7.89
CA CYS A 26 -4.30 -0.66 6.83
C CYS A 26 -5.58 -1.48 6.72
N VAL A 27 -6.68 -0.81 6.39
CA VAL A 27 -7.94 -1.47 6.05
C VAL A 27 -7.84 -2.07 4.66
N VAL A 28 -8.31 -3.31 4.48
CA VAL A 28 -8.48 -3.94 3.17
C VAL A 28 -9.92 -3.74 2.72
N ALA A 29 -10.11 -2.84 1.75
CA ALA A 29 -11.44 -2.50 1.23
C ALA A 29 -11.65 -3.00 -0.21
N GLY A 30 -10.73 -3.82 -0.72
CA GLY A 30 -10.90 -4.48 -2.00
C GLY A 30 -9.66 -5.24 -2.45
N PHE A 31 -9.78 -5.93 -3.58
CA PHE A 31 -8.64 -6.58 -4.22
C PHE A 31 -8.74 -6.54 -5.74
N ARG A 32 -7.64 -6.84 -6.42
CA ARG A 32 -7.60 -7.05 -7.88
C ARG A 32 -7.28 -8.48 -8.21
N TRP A 33 -7.83 -8.98 -9.31
CA TRP A 33 -7.47 -10.29 -9.85
C TRP A 33 -6.03 -10.31 -10.36
N HIS A 34 -5.34 -11.43 -10.15
CA HIS A 34 -4.07 -11.67 -10.83
C HIS A 34 -4.32 -12.02 -12.31
N LYS A 35 -3.37 -11.68 -13.19
CA LYS A 35 -3.47 -11.96 -14.63
C LYS A 35 -3.64 -13.44 -14.99
N SER A 36 -3.23 -14.35 -14.10
CA SER A 36 -3.30 -15.80 -14.29
C SER A 36 -4.49 -16.43 -13.56
N GLY A 37 -5.60 -15.70 -13.42
CA GLY A 37 -6.69 -16.00 -12.48
C GLY A 37 -7.20 -17.45 -12.47
N PRO A 38 -8.00 -17.84 -11.46
CA PRO A 38 -8.68 -16.99 -10.47
C PRO A 38 -7.95 -16.95 -9.11
N VAL A 39 -7.02 -16.02 -8.94
CA VAL A 39 -6.28 -15.82 -7.68
C VAL A 39 -6.07 -14.33 -7.40
N VAL A 40 -5.82 -13.96 -6.15
CA VAL A 40 -5.62 -12.56 -5.74
C VAL A 40 -4.33 -11.99 -6.35
N GLY A 41 -4.45 -10.84 -7.00
CA GLY A 41 -3.36 -10.06 -7.58
C GLY A 41 -2.70 -9.13 -6.56
N SER A 42 -3.54 -8.29 -5.95
CA SER A 42 -3.14 -7.27 -4.99
C SER A 42 -4.32 -6.92 -4.09
N LEU A 43 -4.04 -6.60 -2.82
CA LEU A 43 -5.02 -6.02 -1.90
C LEU A 43 -5.00 -4.50 -2.02
N LEU A 44 -6.16 -3.86 -2.01
CA LEU A 44 -6.31 -2.40 -1.99
C LEU A 44 -6.37 -1.92 -0.54
N LEU A 45 -5.52 -0.96 -0.20
CA LEU A 45 -5.29 -0.52 1.17
C LEU A 45 -5.89 0.86 1.42
N GLY A 46 -6.50 1.05 2.58
CA GLY A 46 -7.02 2.32 3.02
C GLY A 46 -6.60 2.71 4.44
N LEU A 47 -6.54 4.01 4.68
CA LEU A 47 -6.41 4.63 6.01
C LEU A 47 -7.53 5.65 6.21
N TYR A 48 -8.04 5.73 7.42
CA TYR A 48 -9.04 6.73 7.78
C TYR A 48 -8.40 8.10 8.01
N ASP A 49 -9.01 9.11 7.38
CA ASP A 49 -8.83 10.54 7.66
C ASP A 49 -10.18 11.10 8.10
N GLY A 50 -10.36 11.20 9.42
CA GLY A 50 -11.67 11.39 10.02
C GLY A 50 -12.62 10.24 9.64
N SER A 51 -13.73 10.57 8.97
CA SER A 51 -14.73 9.59 8.50
C SER A 51 -14.44 9.02 7.11
N HIS A 52 -13.40 9.49 6.41
CA HIS A 52 -13.14 9.12 5.02
C HIS A 52 -12.05 8.08 4.92
N LEU A 53 -12.34 6.95 4.25
CA LEU A 53 -11.34 5.92 3.96
C LEU A 53 -10.54 6.30 2.71
N GLN A 54 -9.33 6.83 2.89
CA GLN A 54 -8.45 7.24 1.80
C GLN A 54 -7.72 6.01 1.24
N HIS A 55 -7.71 5.84 -0.09
CA HIS A 55 -6.91 4.79 -0.73
C HIS A 55 -5.43 5.17 -0.72
N VAL A 56 -4.61 4.42 0.03
CA VAL A 56 -3.19 4.73 0.26
C VAL A 56 -2.24 3.89 -0.57
N GLY A 57 -2.74 2.90 -1.32
CA GLY A 57 -1.93 2.06 -2.18
C GLY A 57 -2.36 0.60 -2.13
N VAL A 58 -1.44 -0.29 -2.49
CA VAL A 58 -1.73 -1.73 -2.62
C VAL A 58 -0.67 -2.58 -1.95
N ALA A 59 -1.09 -3.74 -1.42
CA ALA A 59 -0.19 -4.81 -1.02
C ALA A 59 -0.15 -5.90 -2.10
N ALA A 60 1.05 -6.32 -2.52
CA ALA A 60 1.21 -7.38 -3.53
C ALA A 60 2.48 -8.21 -3.30
N SER A 61 2.99 -8.84 -4.38
CA SER A 61 4.17 -9.73 -4.36
C SER A 61 3.98 -11.05 -3.62
N PHE A 62 2.73 -11.53 -3.56
CA PHE A 62 2.38 -12.84 -3.02
C PHE A 62 2.91 -13.99 -3.90
N THR A 63 3.27 -15.10 -3.26
CA THR A 63 3.50 -16.40 -3.93
C THR A 63 2.19 -16.93 -4.51
N MET A 64 2.24 -17.80 -5.52
CA MET A 64 1.01 -18.35 -6.14
C MET A 64 0.11 -19.07 -5.14
N ALA A 65 0.68 -19.84 -4.21
CA ALA A 65 -0.05 -20.48 -3.13
C ALA A 65 -0.78 -19.45 -2.26
N ARG A 66 -0.07 -18.39 -1.82
CA ARG A 66 -0.68 -17.36 -0.97
C ARG A 66 -1.81 -16.60 -1.68
N ARG A 67 -1.71 -16.40 -2.99
CA ARG A 67 -2.78 -15.76 -3.78
C ARG A 67 -4.08 -16.56 -3.80
N ALA A 68 -3.98 -17.89 -3.78
CA ALA A 68 -5.13 -18.78 -3.70
C ALA A 68 -5.72 -18.77 -2.29
N GLU A 69 -4.89 -18.93 -1.25
CA GLU A 69 -5.31 -18.86 0.16
C GLU A 69 -6.04 -17.55 0.47
N LEU A 70 -5.52 -16.42 -0.01
CA LEU A 70 -6.16 -15.11 0.17
C LEU A 70 -7.56 -15.07 -0.45
N LEU A 71 -7.83 -15.80 -1.53
CA LEU A 71 -9.17 -15.80 -2.11
C LEU A 71 -10.19 -16.43 -1.16
N ASP A 72 -9.79 -17.51 -0.48
CA ASP A 72 -10.62 -18.20 0.50
C ASP A 72 -10.80 -17.36 1.77
N GLU A 73 -9.72 -16.76 2.28
CA GLU A 73 -9.76 -15.87 3.46
C GLU A 73 -10.64 -14.64 3.23
N LEU A 74 -10.67 -14.10 2.01
CA LEU A 74 -11.46 -12.93 1.65
C LEU A 74 -12.92 -13.27 1.33
N ALA A 75 -13.25 -14.54 1.08
CA ALA A 75 -14.59 -14.96 0.67
C ALA A 75 -15.72 -14.41 1.58
N PRO A 76 -15.61 -14.47 2.92
CA PRO A 76 -16.67 -13.96 3.81
C PRO A 76 -16.95 -12.47 3.65
N TYR A 77 -16.00 -11.69 3.15
CA TYR A 77 -16.07 -10.22 3.07
C TYR A 77 -16.53 -9.71 1.71
N ARG A 78 -16.82 -10.60 0.75
CA ARG A 78 -17.19 -10.24 -0.63
C ARG A 78 -18.68 -9.99 -0.82
N ASP A 79 -19.51 -10.69 -0.05
CA ASP A 79 -20.96 -10.60 -0.18
C ASP A 79 -21.47 -9.23 0.26
N ASP A 80 -22.33 -8.63 -0.57
CA ASP A 80 -22.91 -7.29 -0.42
C ASP A 80 -21.88 -6.17 -0.18
N ALA A 81 -20.61 -6.42 -0.52
CA ALA A 81 -19.50 -5.55 -0.16
C ALA A 81 -19.52 -4.18 -0.83
N LEU A 82 -20.33 -3.99 -1.86
CA LEU A 82 -20.45 -2.71 -2.55
C LEU A 82 -21.49 -1.79 -1.90
N ASP A 83 -22.47 -2.32 -1.18
CA ASP A 83 -23.52 -1.52 -0.55
C ASP A 83 -22.96 -0.70 0.62
N GLY A 84 -23.14 0.61 0.57
CA GLY A 84 -22.55 1.55 1.54
C GLY A 84 -21.02 1.57 1.54
N HIS A 85 -20.36 1.00 0.53
CA HIS A 85 -18.90 0.89 0.53
C HIS A 85 -18.25 2.29 0.43
N PRO A 86 -17.19 2.59 1.21
CA PRO A 86 -16.53 3.90 1.17
C PRO A 86 -16.02 4.31 -0.22
N TRP A 87 -15.76 3.31 -1.06
CA TRP A 87 -15.27 3.45 -2.44
C TRP A 87 -16.32 3.12 -3.49
N GLN A 88 -17.61 3.04 -3.13
CA GLN A 88 -18.68 2.64 -4.06
C GLN A 88 -18.73 3.51 -5.32
N ALA A 89 -18.53 4.83 -5.17
CA ALA A 89 -18.49 5.77 -6.29
C ALA A 89 -17.34 5.52 -7.27
N TRP A 90 -16.35 4.71 -6.88
CA TRP A 90 -15.19 4.34 -7.69
C TRP A 90 -15.33 2.96 -8.34
N ALA A 91 -16.42 2.24 -8.07
CA ALA A 91 -16.79 1.02 -8.80
C ALA A 91 -17.45 1.34 -10.15
N SER A 92 -17.95 2.57 -10.34
CA SER A 92 -18.54 3.04 -11.59
C SER A 92 -17.46 3.62 -12.53
N PRO A 93 -17.49 3.31 -13.84
CA PRO A 93 -16.48 3.77 -14.81
C PRO A 93 -16.55 5.26 -15.19
N GLN A 94 -17.32 6.10 -14.48
CA GLN A 94 -17.63 7.50 -14.83
C GLN A 94 -17.02 8.56 -13.89
N THR A 95 -16.11 8.18 -12.99
CA THR A 95 -15.60 9.12 -11.98
C THR A 95 -14.28 9.73 -12.44
N ASP A 96 -14.32 11.03 -12.76
CA ASP A 96 -13.22 11.87 -13.29
C ASP A 96 -12.32 12.48 -12.19
N ASP A 97 -12.12 11.81 -11.05
CA ASP A 97 -11.15 12.26 -10.02
C ASP A 97 -9.94 11.31 -9.94
N PRO A 98 -8.83 11.62 -10.63
CA PRO A 98 -7.70 10.71 -10.76
C PRO A 98 -6.82 10.59 -9.50
N ASP A 99 -6.94 11.51 -8.53
CA ASP A 99 -5.87 11.65 -7.54
C ASP A 99 -5.92 10.59 -6.42
N ARG A 100 -7.11 10.02 -6.15
CA ARG A 100 -7.29 9.10 -4.99
C ARG A 100 -8.17 7.88 -5.25
N MET A 101 -8.40 7.52 -6.52
CA MET A 101 -9.19 6.34 -6.87
C MET A 101 -8.35 5.05 -6.96
N PRO A 102 -8.79 3.94 -6.33
CA PRO A 102 -8.33 2.61 -6.67
C PRO A 102 -8.63 2.33 -8.15
N GLY A 103 -7.59 2.35 -8.96
CA GLY A 103 -7.71 2.05 -10.40
C GLY A 103 -7.70 3.26 -11.32
N ALA A 104 -7.31 4.44 -10.82
CA ALA A 104 -7.04 5.60 -11.66
C ALA A 104 -6.01 5.25 -12.77
N THR A 105 -6.35 5.62 -14.00
CA THR A 105 -5.51 5.37 -15.18
C THR A 105 -4.37 6.40 -15.23
N SER A 106 -3.15 5.97 -15.58
CA SER A 106 -2.02 6.87 -15.78
C SER A 106 -1.30 6.55 -17.08
N ARG A 107 -0.45 7.48 -17.57
CA ARG A 107 0.35 7.29 -18.79
C ARG A 107 1.18 6.00 -18.82
N TRP A 108 1.54 5.48 -17.64
CA TRP A 108 2.37 4.29 -17.48
C TRP A 108 1.57 2.98 -17.37
N ASN A 109 0.25 3.09 -17.22
CA ASN A 109 -0.66 1.95 -17.07
C ASN A 109 -1.75 1.92 -18.16
N ALA A 110 -1.54 2.64 -19.26
CA ALA A 110 -2.42 2.62 -20.42
C ALA A 110 -2.67 1.18 -20.88
N GLY A 111 -3.95 0.82 -21.02
CA GLY A 111 -4.39 -0.52 -21.45
C GLY A 111 -4.38 -1.61 -20.37
N LYS A 112 -4.03 -1.32 -19.11
CA LYS A 112 -4.18 -2.29 -18.02
C LYS A 112 -5.62 -2.35 -17.53
N ASN A 113 -6.12 -3.56 -17.31
CA ASN A 113 -7.37 -3.75 -16.59
C ASN A 113 -7.14 -3.44 -15.10
N LEU A 114 -7.70 -2.32 -14.64
CA LEU A 114 -7.61 -1.85 -13.26
C LEU A 114 -8.86 -2.17 -12.44
N SER A 115 -9.74 -3.02 -12.97
CA SER A 115 -10.92 -3.50 -12.25
C SER A 115 -10.53 -4.11 -10.92
N TRP A 116 -11.42 -3.93 -9.97
CA TRP A 116 -11.24 -4.42 -8.61
C TRP A 116 -12.54 -5.07 -8.13
N GLN A 117 -12.44 -5.80 -7.04
CA GLN A 117 -13.55 -6.43 -6.35
C GLN A 117 -13.66 -5.80 -4.96
N PRO A 118 -14.85 -5.30 -4.58
CA PRO A 118 -15.06 -4.72 -3.28
C PRO A 118 -14.99 -5.77 -2.18
N LEU A 119 -14.55 -5.34 -1.01
CA LEU A 119 -14.58 -6.12 0.23
C LEU A 119 -15.16 -5.23 1.31
N ARG A 120 -16.01 -5.77 2.18
CA ARG A 120 -16.47 -5.03 3.35
C ARG A 120 -15.26 -4.56 4.15
N PRO A 121 -15.13 -3.25 4.45
CA PRO A 121 -13.91 -2.62 4.96
C PRO A 121 -13.72 -2.88 6.47
N GLU A 122 -13.68 -4.15 6.84
CA GLU A 122 -13.59 -4.65 8.22
C GLU A 122 -12.22 -5.26 8.50
N LEU A 123 -11.59 -5.83 7.47
CA LEU A 123 -10.29 -6.49 7.57
C LEU A 123 -9.15 -5.48 7.72
N VAL A 124 -8.29 -5.73 8.70
CA VAL A 124 -7.07 -4.94 8.92
C VAL A 124 -5.83 -5.81 8.67
N VAL A 125 -4.89 -5.27 7.90
CA VAL A 125 -3.62 -5.89 7.58
C VAL A 125 -2.47 -4.99 8.00
N GLU A 126 -1.47 -5.56 8.65
CA GLU A 126 -0.19 -4.91 8.82
C GLU A 126 0.61 -5.05 7.52
N VAL A 127 1.10 -3.92 7.02
CA VAL A 127 1.93 -3.88 5.83
C VAL A 127 3.24 -3.18 6.11
N ARG A 128 4.31 -3.66 5.48
CA ARG A 128 5.55 -2.92 5.36
C ARG A 128 5.47 -1.98 4.16
N TYR A 129 5.85 -0.73 4.38
CA TYR A 129 6.05 0.28 3.32
C TYR A 129 7.44 0.91 3.45
N ASP A 130 7.85 1.70 2.45
CA ASP A 130 9.15 2.37 2.48
C ASP A 130 9.03 3.87 2.76
N GLN A 131 8.29 4.60 1.92
CA GLN A 131 8.07 6.04 2.05
C GLN A 131 6.71 6.45 1.51
N LEU A 132 6.26 7.59 2.01
CA LEU A 132 5.07 8.25 1.51
C LEU A 132 5.43 9.18 0.35
N GLU A 133 4.52 9.27 -0.61
CA GLU A 133 4.48 10.33 -1.62
C GLU A 133 3.17 11.09 -1.38
N GLY A 134 3.27 12.27 -0.77
CA GLY A 134 2.10 12.95 -0.19
C GLY A 134 1.49 12.09 0.92
N ASN A 135 0.24 11.66 0.73
CA ASN A 135 -0.56 10.90 1.70
C ASN A 135 -0.77 9.42 1.30
N ARG A 136 0.08 8.87 0.42
CA ARG A 136 0.00 7.47 -0.04
C ARG A 136 1.36 6.80 -0.02
N PHE A 137 1.38 5.47 -0.03
CA PHE A 137 2.60 4.71 -0.26
C PHE A 137 3.10 4.96 -1.68
N ARG A 138 4.38 5.34 -1.78
CA ARG A 138 5.03 5.55 -3.08
C ARG A 138 5.18 4.25 -3.86
N HIS A 139 5.56 3.18 -3.17
CA HIS A 139 5.74 1.86 -3.75
C HIS A 139 4.73 0.86 -3.19
N THR A 140 4.59 -0.26 -3.89
CA THR A 140 3.79 -1.40 -3.43
C THR A 140 4.23 -1.83 -2.03
N ALA A 141 3.25 -1.87 -1.14
CA ALA A 141 3.44 -2.35 0.22
C ALA A 141 3.54 -3.89 0.24
N HIS A 142 4.15 -4.42 1.29
CA HIS A 142 4.31 -5.86 1.50
C HIS A 142 3.46 -6.31 2.69
N PHE A 143 2.56 -7.27 2.44
CA PHE A 143 1.80 -7.92 3.50
C PHE A 143 2.73 -8.51 4.55
N LYS A 144 2.43 -8.27 5.83
CA LYS A 144 3.10 -8.90 6.97
C LYS A 144 2.17 -9.92 7.62
N ASN A 145 1.09 -9.44 8.23
CA ASN A 145 0.15 -10.26 8.98
C ASN A 145 -1.22 -9.59 9.08
N TRP A 146 -2.26 -10.41 9.20
CA TRP A 146 -3.59 -9.93 9.57
C TRP A 146 -3.60 -9.42 11.01
N ARG A 147 -4.40 -8.40 11.28
CA ARG A 147 -4.52 -7.75 12.59
C ARG A 147 -5.95 -7.84 13.12
N PRO A 148 -6.42 -9.03 13.51
CA PRO A 148 -7.75 -9.21 14.09
C PRO A 148 -7.91 -8.49 15.45
N ASP A 149 -6.80 -8.07 16.05
CA ASP A 149 -6.72 -7.23 17.25
C ASP A 149 -7.04 -5.75 17.00
N ARG A 150 -7.19 -5.34 15.73
CA ARG A 150 -7.40 -3.94 15.32
C ARG A 150 -8.77 -3.78 14.67
N THR A 151 -9.35 -2.60 14.83
CA THR A 151 -10.58 -2.21 14.13
C THR A 151 -10.25 -1.34 12.94
N ALA A 152 -11.10 -1.35 11.91
CA ALA A 152 -10.90 -0.53 10.72
C ALA A 152 -10.73 0.96 11.07
N ALA A 153 -11.56 1.49 11.97
CA ALA A 153 -11.50 2.89 12.42
C ALA A 153 -10.20 3.26 13.16
N SER A 154 -9.48 2.28 13.72
CA SER A 154 -8.17 2.53 14.37
C SER A 154 -7.02 2.71 13.38
N CYS A 155 -7.24 2.44 12.09
CA CYS A 155 -6.23 2.57 11.04
C CYS A 155 -6.19 3.99 10.50
N THR A 156 -5.57 4.93 11.23
CA THR A 156 -5.48 6.35 10.85
C THR A 156 -4.10 6.74 10.33
N TYR A 157 -3.93 7.97 9.84
CA TYR A 157 -2.63 8.50 9.41
C TYR A 157 -1.63 8.73 10.57
N ASP A 158 -2.10 8.83 11.82
CA ASP A 158 -1.27 9.15 12.99
C ASP A 158 -0.22 8.07 13.31
N GLN A 159 -0.42 6.85 12.80
CA GLN A 159 0.54 5.76 12.93
C GLN A 159 1.76 5.89 12.01
N LEU A 160 1.67 6.74 10.97
CA LEU A 160 2.70 6.79 9.94
C LEU A 160 3.91 7.61 10.42
N ASP A 161 5.08 6.98 10.35
CA ASP A 161 6.35 7.62 10.68
C ASP A 161 6.67 8.72 9.66
N THR A 162 6.57 9.97 10.12
CA THR A 162 6.95 11.15 9.33
C THR A 162 8.43 11.45 9.59
N PRO A 163 9.28 11.47 8.54
CA PRO A 163 10.69 11.82 8.72
C PRO A 163 10.84 13.17 9.42
N VAL A 164 11.73 13.23 10.40
CA VAL A 164 12.11 14.49 11.03
C VAL A 164 12.58 15.44 9.94
N ARG A 165 11.97 16.63 9.88
CA ARG A 165 12.43 17.70 8.98
C ARG A 165 13.63 18.35 9.64
N PHE A 166 14.76 18.34 8.95
CA PHE A 166 15.95 19.08 9.34
C PHE A 166 16.08 20.31 8.46
N ASP A 167 16.53 21.42 9.03
CA ASP A 167 17.00 22.52 8.22
C ASP A 167 18.29 22.08 7.50
N ILE A 168 18.34 22.28 6.20
CA ILE A 168 19.51 21.94 5.39
C ILE A 168 20.70 22.83 5.81
N ASP A 169 20.45 24.08 6.20
CA ASP A 169 21.50 24.97 6.69
C ASP A 169 22.09 24.43 7.99
N ASP A 170 21.28 23.90 8.90
CA ASP A 170 21.77 23.27 10.13
C ASP A 170 22.65 22.05 9.84
N VAL A 171 22.33 21.26 8.82
CA VAL A 171 23.17 20.11 8.40
C VAL A 171 24.52 20.59 7.90
N PHE A 172 24.55 21.64 7.07
CA PHE A 172 25.79 22.18 6.54
C PHE A 172 26.64 22.90 7.60
N HIS A 173 26.00 23.51 8.59
CA HIS A 173 26.68 24.20 9.69
C HIS A 173 27.02 23.29 10.88
N GLY A 174 26.62 22.02 10.84
CA GLY A 174 26.88 21.06 11.93
C GLY A 174 26.08 21.36 13.20
N SER A 175 24.97 22.09 13.06
CA SER A 175 24.10 22.55 14.15
C SER A 175 22.97 21.56 14.46
N VAL A 176 22.76 20.53 13.61
CA VAL A 176 21.76 19.48 13.85
C VAL A 176 22.11 18.72 15.12
N ARG A 177 21.23 18.85 16.12
CA ARG A 177 21.28 18.06 17.36
C ARG A 177 20.33 16.87 17.29
#